data_AF-A0A2D9XUX0-F1
#
_entry.id   AF-A0A2D9XUX0-F1
#
_cell.length_a   1.000
_cell.length_b   1.000
_cell.length_c   1.000
_cell.angle_alpha   90.00
_cell.angle_beta   90.00
_cell.angle_gamma   90.00
#
_symmetry.space_group_name_H-M   'P 1'
#
loop_
_entity.id
_entity.type
_entity.pdbx_description
1 polymer ?
#
loop_
_entity_poly.entity_id
_entity_poly.type
_entity_poly.pdbx_seq_one_letter_code
_entity_poly.pdbx_strand_id
1 'polypeptide(L)' 'MNKKSKNPLSTFENDLQKMQTILEDIESNELNLEETIEKYKLGIELSKRCQKALEEAQQKIKIVSNEQKK' A
#
# COMPACT_ATOMS: atom_id res chain seq x y z
N MET A 1 17.05 5.14 -19.51
CA MET A 1 17.01 4.76 -18.09
C MET A 1 15.62 4.25 -17.74
N ASN A 2 15.57 3.14 -17.01
CA ASN A 2 14.54 2.11 -17.01
C ASN A 2 13.12 2.60 -16.72
N LYS A 3 12.19 2.25 -17.64
CA LYS A 3 10.75 2.23 -17.39
C LYS A 3 10.47 1.20 -16.29
N LYS A 4 10.52 1.60 -15.01
CA LYS A 4 9.87 0.86 -13.93
C LYS A 4 8.38 0.89 -14.26
N SER A 5 7.92 -0.17 -14.90
CA SER A 5 6.52 -0.47 -15.17
C SER A 5 5.73 -0.16 -13.91
N LYS A 6 4.75 0.75 -14.01
CA LYS A 6 3.81 1.05 -12.93
C LYS A 6 2.92 -0.19 -12.73
N ASN A 7 3.47 -1.25 -12.15
CA ASN A 7 2.72 -2.42 -11.78
C ASN A 7 2.09 -2.16 -10.41
N PRO A 8 0.80 -2.47 -10.21
CA PRO A 8 0.10 -2.24 -8.93
C PRO A 8 0.79 -2.93 -7.75
N LEU A 9 1.49 -4.04 -7.99
CA LEU A 9 2.33 -4.73 -7.01
C LEU A 9 3.51 -3.89 -6.51
N SER A 10 4.21 -3.18 -7.40
CA SER A 10 5.30 -2.29 -6.98
C SER A 10 4.79 -1.07 -6.23
N THR A 11 3.56 -0.64 -6.49
CA THR A 11 2.90 0.42 -5.71
C THR A 11 2.54 -0.08 -4.31
N PHE A 12 2.01 -1.30 -4.21
CA PHE A 12 1.67 -1.94 -2.93
C PHE A 12 2.88 -2.07 -2.01
N GLU A 13 4.00 -2.63 -2.48
CA GLU A 13 5.19 -2.79 -1.62
C GLU A 13 5.73 -1.46 -1.11
N ASN A 14 5.75 -0.43 -1.96
CA ASN A 14 6.17 0.91 -1.56
C ASN A 14 5.21 1.53 -0.53
N ASP A 15 3.90 1.39 -0.72
CA ASP A 15 2.92 1.92 0.22
C ASP A 15 2.95 1.16 1.55
N LEU A 16 3.17 -0.15 1.52
CA LEU A 16 3.35 -0.97 2.73
C LEU A 16 4.62 -0.58 3.50
N GLN A 17 5.74 -0.37 2.81
CA GLN A 17 6.98 0.06 3.43
C GLN A 17 6.82 1.44 4.09
N LYS A 18 6.15 2.38 3.42
CA LYS A 18 5.83 3.69 4.01
C LYS A 18 4.96 3.57 5.26
N MET A 19 4.01 2.63 5.26
CA MET A 19 3.15 2.41 6.42
C MET A 19 3.95 1.86 7.62
N GLN A 20 4.95 1.00 7.38
CA GLN A 20 5.88 0.54 8.42
C GLN A 20 6.69 1.71 9.00
N THR A 21 7.28 2.55 8.15
CA THR A 21 8.02 3.74 8.62
C THR A 21 7.15 4.68 9.45
N ILE A 22 5.89 4.88 9.06
CA ILE A 22 4.95 5.69 9.86
C ILE A 22 4.71 5.08 11.24
N LEU A 23 4.59 3.76 11.33
CA LEU A 23 4.44 3.07 12.62
C LEU A 23 5.70 3.24 13.48
N GLU A 24 6.88 3.07 12.89
CA GLU A 24 8.17 3.30 13.58
C GLU A 24 8.28 4.73 14.11
N ASP A 25 7.89 5.73 13.32
CA ASP A 25 7.92 7.13 13.72
C ASP A 25 6.94 7.43 14.87
N ILE A 26 5.75 6.82 14.85
CA ILE A 26 4.75 6.97 15.92
C ILE A 26 5.23 6.29 17.21
N GLU A 27 5.84 5.10 17.11
CA GLU A 27 6.39 4.37 18.27
C GLU A 27 7.63 5.03 18.86
N SER A 28 8.41 5.75 18.06
CA SER A 28 9.61 6.46 18.52
C SER A 28 9.31 7.63 19.46
N ASN A 29 8.04 8.04 19.59
CA ASN A 29 7.56 9.07 20.53
C ASN A 29 8.26 10.44 20.37
N GLU A 30 8.87 10.69 19.22
CA GLU A 30 9.53 11.96 18.84
C GLU A 30 8.57 12.93 18.13
N LEU A 31 7.39 12.44 17.73
CA LEU A 31 6.39 13.23 17.03
C LEU A 31 5.57 14.07 18.01
N ASN A 32 5.34 15.34 17.64
CA ASN A 32 4.35 16.14 18.33
C ASN A 32 2.91 15.73 17.94
N LEU A 33 1.91 16.29 18.62
CA LEU A 33 0.50 15.93 18.40
C LEU A 33 0.04 16.20 16.96
N GLU A 34 0.46 17.31 16.37
CA GLU A 34 0.09 17.69 15.00
C GLU A 34 0.71 16.73 13.99
N GLU A 35 2.01 16.44 14.15
CA GLU A 35 2.73 15.46 13.30
C GLU A 35 2.12 14.06 13.40
N THR A 36 1.73 13.64 14.61
CA THR A 36 1.06 12.35 14.83
C THR A 36 -0.27 12.28 14.08
N ILE A 37 -1.06 13.36 14.09
CA ILE A 37 -2.32 13.44 13.35
C ILE A 37 -2.09 13.36 11.84
N GLU A 38 -1.05 14.04 11.32
CA GLU A 38 -0.70 13.97 9.90
C GLU A 38 -0.24 12.57 9.47
N LYS A 39 0.66 11.96 10.25
CA LYS A 39 1.15 10.59 10.04
C LYS A 39 0.01 9.58 10.06
N TYR A 40 -0.93 9.73 11.01
CA TYR A 40 -2.12 8.88 11.08
C TYR A 40 -3.01 9.01 9.83
N LYS A 41 -3.29 10.24 9.37
CA LYS A 41 -4.05 10.48 8.13
C LYS A 41 -3.37 9.83 6.92
N LEU A 42 -2.04 9.97 6.82
CA LEU A 42 -1.26 9.36 5.77
C LEU A 42 -1.34 7.82 5.83
N GLY A 43 -1.29 7.24 7.02
CA GLY A 43 -1.48 5.80 7.25
C GLY A 43 -2.84 5.30 6.77
N ILE A 44 -3.93 6.05 7.01
CA ILE A 44 -5.27 5.71 6.51
C ILE A 44 -5.30 5.69 4.98
N GLU A 45 -4.70 6.68 4.32
CA GLU A 45 -4.66 6.76 2.86
C GLU A 45 -3.79 5.66 2.24
N LEU A 46 -2.66 5.32 2.87
CA LEU A 46 -1.83 4.17 2.49
C LEU A 46 -2.61 2.86 2.60
N SER A 47 -3.32 2.65 3.71
CA SER A 47 -4.12 1.45 3.94
C SER A 47 -5.17 1.24 2.85
N LYS A 48 -5.90 2.30 2.46
CA LYS A 48 -6.87 2.26 1.35
C LYS A 48 -6.23 1.88 0.02
N ARG A 49 -5.04 2.43 -0.27
CA ARG A 49 -4.31 2.09 -1.51
C ARG A 49 -3.84 0.64 -1.52
N CYS A 50 -3.33 0.16 -0.40
CA CYS A 50 -2.95 -1.24 -0.24
C CYS A 50 -4.14 -2.18 -0.47
N GLN A 51 -5.29 -1.88 0.14
CA GLN A 51 -6.51 -2.66 -0.02
C GLN A 51 -6.96 -2.71 -1.49
N LYS A 52 -6.99 -1.56 -2.18
CA LYS A 52 -7.32 -1.50 -3.60
C LYS A 52 -6.36 -2.32 -4.47
N ALA A 53 -5.06 -2.26 -4.20
CA ALA A 53 -4.08 -3.04 -4.94
C ALA A 53 -4.27 -4.56 -4.74
N LEU A 54 -4.64 -4.99 -3.53
CA LEU A 54 -4.99 -6.39 -3.26
C LEU A 54 -6.26 -6.81 -4.00
N GLU A 55 -7.30 -5.97 -4.02
CA GLU A 55 -8.52 -6.25 -4.79
C GLU A 55 -8.23 -6.41 -6.29
N GLU A 56 -7.43 -5.52 -6.88
CA GLU A 56 -7.01 -5.62 -8.28
C GLU A 56 -6.22 -6.92 -8.55
N ALA A 57 -5.34 -7.31 -7.63
CA ALA A 57 -4.61 -8.57 -7.73
C ALA A 57 -5.55 -9.78 -7.67
N GLN A 58 -6.51 -9.79 -6.73
CA GLN A 58 -7.52 -10.84 -6.62
C GLN A 58 -8.39 -10.94 -7.88
N GLN A 59 -8.81 -9.81 -8.45
CA GLN A 59 -9.55 -9.80 -9.71
C GLN A 59 -8.76 -10.42 -10.87
N LYS A 60 -7.47 -10.08 -10.99
CA LYS A 60 -6.59 -10.68 -12.02
C LYS A 60 -6.47 -12.19 -11.84
N ILE A 61 -6.26 -12.67 -10.62
CA ILE A 61 -6.19 -14.10 -10.33
C ILE A 61 -7.51 -14.78 -10.71
N LYS A 62 -8.65 -14.17 -10.39
CA LYS A 62 -9.98 -14.70 -10.73
C LYS A 62 -10.18 -14.83 -12.23
N ILE A 63 -9.80 -13.83 -13.02
CA ILE A 63 -9.91 -13.86 -14.49
C ILE A 63 -9.08 -15.03 -15.05
N VAL A 64 -7.80 -15.10 -14.68
CA VAL A 64 -6.90 -16.17 -15.14
C VAL A 64 -7.43 -17.55 -14.75
N SER A 65 -7.95 -17.70 -13.53
CA SER A 65 -8.53 -18.96 -13.06
C SER A 65 -9.80 -19.37 -13.81
N ASN A 66 -10.58 -18.40 -14.30
CA ASN A 66 -11.79 -18.64 -15.08
C ASN A 66 -11.46 -18.99 -16.54
N GLU A 67 -10.40 -18.40 -17.11
CA GLU A 67 -9.89 -18.75 -18.44
C GLU A 67 -9.32 -20.17 -18.47
N GLN A 68 -8.71 -20.66 -17.39
CA GLN A 68 -8.20 -22.04 -17.27
C GLN A 68 -9.30 -23.11 -17.18
N LYS A 69 -10.53 -22.73 -16.83
CA LYS A 69 -11.66 -23.67 -16.69
C LYS A 69 -12.52 -23.83 -17.95
N LYS A 70 -12.16 -23.14 -19.03
CA LYS A 70 -12.92 -23.13 -20.29
C LYS A 70 -12.18 -23.91 -21.37
#